data_AF-A0A3N7D4N6-F1
#
_entry.id   AF-A0A3N7D4N6-F1
#
_cell.length_a   1.000
_cell.length_b   1.000
_cell.length_c   1.000
_cell.angle_alpha   90.00
_cell.angle_beta   90.00
_cell.angle_gamma   90.00
#
_symmetry.space_group_name_H-M   'P 1'
#
loop_
_entity.id
_entity.type
_entity.pdbx_description
1 polymer ?
#
loop_
_entity_poly.entity_id
_entity_poly.type
_entity_poly.pdbx_seq_one_letter_code
_entity_poly.pdbx_strand_id
1 'polypeptide(L)'
;MSIESSGSREPQNGNCNDAEAETATQKTIHLLKEDYCKRLKGKVAELGESELTYDGTVMIYQKKKCAFVKTEKNYLLVRNLELKVGVELITASDEIKKNVAADILQNDALVLALKAVVKTAKDAKAKFGELREAAGKLDGCRKDSCSAVQMKILGCSEGDDCNDNNKQEESSRRPDPCRNVCQILDDLITIPDSLSQDIDIIFNSAAEIVGIQSFSNIKSLEKFQQDFATNAKAFDDLIQAQMTSGGLSLKKAQEDFVLSTKTATQSGYALYNKRNEVGTLDETKDYLCHHECKCIAGCGCDGEKGEDDNRLKKCKCDICDICKEVTEVYSCENPSDNSSCD
;
A
#
# COMPACT_ATOMS: atom_id res chain seq x y z
N MET A 1 26.74 -26.34 -9.36
CA MET A 1 26.58 -27.74 -8.96
C MET A 1 27.15 -28.57 -10.08
N SER A 2 28.22 -29.31 -9.79
CA SER A 2 28.94 -30.14 -10.74
C SER A 2 28.01 -31.24 -11.24
N ILE A 3 27.69 -31.23 -12.52
CA ILE A 3 26.99 -32.34 -13.16
C ILE A 3 28.04 -33.42 -13.31
N GLU A 4 27.94 -34.46 -12.48
CA GLU A 4 28.63 -35.71 -12.71
C GLU A 4 28.22 -36.19 -14.10
N SER A 5 29.20 -36.22 -14.99
CA SER A 5 29.15 -36.88 -16.29
C SER A 5 28.86 -38.36 -16.05
N SER A 6 27.58 -38.71 -16.00
CA SER A 6 27.12 -40.09 -16.15
C SER A 6 27.62 -40.56 -17.50
N GLY A 7 28.68 -41.35 -17.47
CA GLY A 7 29.50 -41.69 -18.62
C GLY A 7 28.68 -42.01 -19.86
N SER A 8 28.68 -41.07 -20.80
CA SER A 8 28.56 -41.36 -22.22
C SER A 8 29.69 -42.31 -22.56
N ARG A 9 29.48 -43.62 -22.37
CA ARG A 9 30.17 -44.61 -23.18
C ARG A 9 29.78 -44.25 -24.61
N GLU A 10 30.70 -43.64 -25.32
CA GLU A 10 30.69 -43.67 -26.78
C GLU A 10 30.24 -45.07 -27.17
N PRO A 11 29.20 -45.23 -28.01
CA PRO A 11 28.95 -46.52 -28.60
C PRO A 11 30.23 -46.83 -29.36
N GLN A 12 31.06 -47.72 -28.79
CA GLN A 12 32.17 -48.30 -29.49
C GLN A 12 31.59 -48.72 -30.83
N ASN A 13 32.11 -48.13 -31.90
CA ASN A 13 31.91 -48.63 -33.25
C ASN A 13 32.28 -50.10 -33.19
N GLY A 14 31.27 -50.95 -33.00
CA GLY A 14 31.40 -52.35 -33.34
C GLY A 14 31.68 -52.33 -34.82
N ASN A 15 32.95 -52.56 -35.18
CA ASN A 15 33.37 -52.91 -36.52
C ASN A 15 32.58 -54.16 -36.93
N CYS A 16 31.33 -53.97 -37.35
CA CYS A 16 30.72 -54.83 -38.31
C CYS A 16 31.49 -54.54 -39.59
N ASN A 17 32.55 -55.31 -39.83
CA ASN A 17 33.14 -55.34 -41.16
C ASN A 17 31.99 -55.56 -42.15
N ASP A 18 31.93 -54.73 -43.19
CA ASP A 18 30.98 -54.74 -44.32
C ASP A 18 30.96 -56.07 -45.12
N ALA A 19 31.36 -57.18 -44.51
CA ALA A 19 31.40 -58.50 -45.08
C ALA A 19 30.00 -59.12 -45.09
N GLU A 20 29.25 -58.69 -46.11
CA GLU A 20 28.34 -59.50 -46.92
C GLU A 20 27.01 -59.90 -46.27
N ALA A 21 26.02 -59.00 -46.39
CA ALA A 21 24.62 -59.42 -46.47
C ALA A 21 24.44 -60.28 -47.75
N GLU A 22 24.30 -61.58 -47.57
CA GLU A 22 24.29 -62.59 -48.64
C GLU A 22 22.99 -62.58 -49.45
N THR A 23 21.90 -61.99 -48.94
CA THR A 23 20.58 -61.95 -49.60
C THR A 23 20.02 -60.52 -49.71
N ALA A 24 19.19 -60.27 -50.72
CA ALA A 24 18.53 -58.96 -50.92
C ALA A 24 17.73 -58.53 -49.67
N THR A 25 17.06 -59.49 -49.01
CA THR A 25 16.27 -59.26 -47.78
C THR A 25 17.14 -58.77 -46.61
N GLN A 26 18.34 -59.34 -46.43
CA GLN A 26 19.25 -58.91 -45.36
C GLN A 26 19.78 -57.49 -45.58
N LYS A 27 20.06 -57.11 -46.84
CA LYS A 27 20.44 -55.73 -47.18
C LYS A 27 19.33 -54.73 -46.83
N THR A 28 18.08 -55.06 -47.16
CA THR A 28 16.92 -54.21 -46.83
C THR A 28 16.71 -54.09 -45.31
N ILE A 29 16.81 -55.18 -44.56
CA ILE A 29 16.69 -55.17 -43.09
C ILE A 29 17.80 -54.32 -42.46
N HIS A 30 19.04 -54.44 -42.94
CA HIS A 30 20.16 -53.65 -42.46
C HIS A 30 19.94 -52.14 -42.67
N LEU A 31 19.52 -51.74 -43.88
CA LEU A 31 19.22 -50.34 -44.18
C LEU A 31 18.09 -49.77 -43.31
N LEU A 32 17.04 -50.56 -43.06
CA LEU A 32 15.94 -50.18 -42.17
C LEU A 32 16.41 -50.00 -40.72
N LYS A 33 17.26 -50.91 -40.23
CA LYS A 33 17.87 -50.81 -38.90
C LYS A 33 18.74 -49.56 -38.76
N GLU A 34 19.62 -49.29 -39.73
CA GLU A 34 20.45 -48.07 -39.71
C GLU A 34 19.62 -46.78 -39.74
N ASP A 35 18.58 -46.71 -40.58
CA ASP A 35 17.68 -45.55 -40.63
C ASP A 35 16.98 -45.34 -39.28
N TYR A 36 16.53 -46.42 -38.66
CA TYR A 36 15.92 -46.38 -37.33
C TYR A 36 16.89 -45.85 -36.26
N CYS A 37 18.13 -46.33 -36.24
CA CYS A 37 19.14 -45.87 -35.28
C CYS A 37 19.54 -44.41 -35.50
N LYS A 38 19.56 -43.93 -36.75
CA LYS A 38 19.75 -42.49 -37.07
C LYS A 38 18.60 -41.65 -36.54
N ARG A 39 17.34 -42.09 -36.73
CA ARG A 39 16.15 -41.41 -36.18
C ARG A 39 16.18 -41.36 -34.66
N LEU A 40 16.58 -42.45 -34.00
CA LEU A 40 16.72 -42.51 -32.55
C LEU A 40 17.75 -41.49 -32.05
N LYS A 41 18.94 -41.42 -32.66
CA LYS A 41 19.95 -40.39 -32.32
C LYS A 41 19.39 -38.97 -32.47
N GLY A 42 18.63 -38.71 -33.54
CA GLY A 42 17.94 -37.43 -33.72
C GLY A 42 16.96 -37.11 -32.58
N LYS A 43 16.17 -38.10 -32.16
CA LYS A 43 15.21 -37.95 -31.05
C LYS A 43 15.87 -37.69 -29.69
N VAL A 44 17.01 -38.33 -29.42
CA VAL A 44 17.80 -38.05 -28.22
C VAL A 44 18.34 -36.61 -28.23
N ALA A 45 18.76 -36.11 -29.40
CA ALA A 45 19.16 -34.70 -29.53
C ALA A 45 17.99 -33.73 -29.30
N GLU A 46 16.81 -34.00 -29.89
CA GLU A 46 15.57 -33.23 -29.66
C GLU A 46 15.17 -33.21 -28.17
N LEU A 47 15.37 -34.32 -27.45
CA LEU A 47 15.15 -34.40 -26.01
C LEU A 47 16.10 -33.47 -25.26
N GLY A 48 17.40 -33.52 -25.56
CA GLY A 48 18.40 -32.64 -24.92
C GLY A 48 18.11 -31.15 -25.15
N GLU A 49 17.67 -30.77 -26.35
CA GLU A 49 17.23 -29.40 -26.64
C GLU A 49 15.99 -29.00 -25.80
N SER A 50 15.05 -29.93 -25.63
CA SER A 50 13.84 -29.71 -24.83
C SER A 50 14.14 -29.56 -23.34
N GLU A 51 15.13 -30.30 -22.82
CA GLU A 51 15.61 -30.17 -21.44
C GLU A 51 16.24 -28.80 -21.18
N LEU A 52 17.16 -28.37 -22.06
CA LEU A 52 17.78 -27.04 -21.97
C LEU A 52 16.74 -25.92 -22.07
N THR A 53 15.78 -26.08 -22.98
CA THR A 53 14.67 -25.12 -23.13
C THR A 53 13.82 -25.05 -21.87
N TYR A 54 13.45 -26.21 -21.29
CA TYR A 54 12.69 -26.26 -20.05
C TYR A 54 13.42 -25.56 -18.90
N ASP A 55 14.69 -25.90 -18.66
CA ASP A 55 15.50 -25.28 -17.61
C ASP A 55 15.61 -23.76 -17.76
N GLY A 56 15.82 -23.29 -19.00
CA GLY A 56 15.81 -21.87 -19.34
C GLY A 56 14.48 -21.20 -18.99
N THR A 57 13.36 -21.81 -19.34
CA THR A 57 12.02 -21.27 -19.04
C THR A 57 11.70 -21.27 -17.54
N VAL A 58 12.12 -22.30 -16.79
CA VAL A 58 11.96 -22.36 -15.32
C VAL A 58 12.77 -21.25 -14.64
N MET A 59 14.02 -21.01 -15.08
CA MET A 59 14.81 -19.89 -14.56
C MET A 59 14.13 -18.53 -14.79
N ILE A 60 13.57 -18.31 -15.99
CA ILE A 60 12.85 -17.08 -16.31
C ILE A 60 11.61 -16.95 -15.41
N TYR A 61 10.84 -18.03 -15.25
CA TYR A 61 9.68 -18.07 -14.36
C TYR A 61 10.05 -17.63 -12.93
N GLN A 62 11.12 -18.19 -12.34
CA GLN A 62 11.53 -17.84 -10.98
C GLN A 62 11.95 -16.37 -10.86
N LYS A 63 12.66 -15.84 -11.87
CA LYS A 63 13.04 -14.41 -11.91
C LYS A 63 11.80 -13.51 -11.99
N LYS A 64 10.83 -13.84 -12.85
CA LYS A 64 9.58 -13.07 -13.00
C LYS A 64 8.70 -13.15 -11.76
N LYS A 65 8.61 -14.31 -11.10
CA LYS A 65 7.95 -14.47 -9.79
C LYS A 65 8.54 -13.52 -8.74
N CYS A 66 9.87 -13.50 -8.63
CA CYS A 66 10.57 -12.63 -7.67
C CYS A 66 10.32 -11.15 -7.97
N ALA A 67 10.38 -10.75 -9.26
CA ALA A 67 10.08 -9.39 -9.69
C ALA A 67 8.63 -8.99 -9.34
N PHE A 68 7.65 -9.83 -9.64
CA PHE A 68 6.24 -9.59 -9.31
C PHE A 68 6.05 -9.36 -7.80
N VAL A 69 6.52 -10.27 -6.95
CA VAL A 69 6.37 -10.16 -5.48
C VAL A 69 7.02 -8.90 -4.92
N LYS A 70 8.21 -8.52 -5.44
CA LYS A 70 8.90 -7.29 -4.99
C LYS A 70 8.15 -6.03 -5.43
N THR A 71 7.68 -5.99 -6.68
CA THR A 71 6.91 -4.86 -7.20
C THR A 71 5.58 -4.70 -6.46
N GLU A 72 4.89 -5.79 -6.16
CA GLU A 72 3.66 -5.79 -5.37
C GLU A 72 3.89 -5.21 -3.97
N LYS A 73 4.94 -5.65 -3.27
CA LYS A 73 5.29 -5.12 -1.94
C LYS A 73 5.56 -3.61 -1.97
N ASN A 74 6.31 -3.13 -2.95
CA ASN A 74 6.61 -1.71 -3.10
C ASN A 74 5.34 -0.90 -3.39
N TYR A 75 4.48 -1.40 -4.27
CA TYR A 75 3.20 -0.77 -4.58
C TYR A 75 2.30 -0.69 -3.34
N LEU A 76 2.18 -1.79 -2.58
CA LEU A 76 1.38 -1.82 -1.35
C LEU A 76 1.88 -0.84 -0.30
N LEU A 77 3.20 -0.63 -0.19
CA LEU A 77 3.76 0.34 0.74
C LEU A 77 3.30 1.77 0.41
N VAL A 78 3.42 2.18 -0.86
CA VAL A 78 2.97 3.52 -1.31
C VAL A 78 1.45 3.67 -1.17
N ARG A 79 0.68 2.65 -1.56
CA ARG A 79 -0.79 2.66 -1.41
C ARG A 79 -1.20 2.79 0.06
N ASN A 80 -0.52 2.09 0.97
CA ASN A 80 -0.84 2.16 2.39
C ASN A 80 -0.42 3.50 3.01
N LEU A 81 0.66 4.10 2.52
CA LEU A 81 1.06 5.46 2.90
C LEU A 81 -0.02 6.47 2.49
N GLU A 82 -0.54 6.36 1.27
CA GLU A 82 -1.63 7.20 0.77
C GLU A 82 -2.89 7.10 1.64
N LEU A 83 -3.33 5.87 1.90
CA LEU A 83 -4.56 5.61 2.65
C LEU A 83 -4.48 6.05 4.11
N LYS A 84 -3.29 6.03 4.72
CA LYS A 84 -3.10 6.40 6.13
C LYS A 84 -2.71 7.86 6.32
N VAL A 85 -1.86 8.38 5.47
CA VAL A 85 -1.22 9.69 5.67
C VAL A 85 -1.73 10.71 4.67
N GLY A 86 -1.81 10.37 3.37
CA GLY A 86 -2.25 11.31 2.32
C GLY A 86 -3.65 11.87 2.60
N VAL A 87 -4.63 10.96 2.73
CA VAL A 87 -6.03 11.33 2.98
C VAL A 87 -6.23 12.13 4.27
N GLU A 88 -5.62 11.69 5.37
CA GLU A 88 -5.73 12.38 6.67
C GLU A 88 -5.04 13.75 6.63
N LEU A 89 -3.87 13.86 5.99
CA LEU A 89 -3.12 15.10 5.88
C LEU A 89 -3.91 16.17 5.12
N ILE A 90 -4.51 15.80 3.97
CA ILE A 90 -5.32 16.74 3.19
C ILE A 90 -6.55 17.18 3.98
N THR A 91 -7.26 16.23 4.60
CA THR A 91 -8.46 16.54 5.39
C THR A 91 -8.14 17.47 6.56
N ALA A 92 -7.08 17.16 7.32
CA ALA A 92 -6.64 17.98 8.45
C ALA A 92 -6.16 19.36 7.99
N SER A 93 -5.45 19.44 6.86
CA SER A 93 -5.01 20.69 6.28
C SER A 93 -6.19 21.61 5.91
N ASP A 94 -7.23 21.07 5.30
CA ASP A 94 -8.43 21.82 4.95
C ASP A 94 -9.19 22.31 6.20
N GLU A 95 -9.24 21.49 7.25
CA GLU A 95 -9.84 21.87 8.53
C GLU A 95 -9.04 22.98 9.23
N ILE A 96 -7.71 22.87 9.28
CA ILE A 96 -6.83 23.93 9.81
C ILE A 96 -7.04 25.24 9.06
N LYS A 97 -7.07 25.19 7.72
CA LYS A 97 -7.31 26.37 6.88
C LYS A 97 -8.64 27.05 7.20
N LYS A 98 -9.70 26.26 7.35
CA LYS A 98 -11.04 26.77 7.72
C LYS A 98 -11.03 27.41 9.11
N ASN A 99 -10.42 26.75 10.10
CA ASN A 99 -10.38 27.23 11.47
C ASN A 99 -9.56 28.52 11.60
N VAL A 100 -8.37 28.58 10.98
CA VAL A 100 -7.54 29.79 10.96
C VAL A 100 -8.27 30.97 10.32
N ALA A 101 -8.98 30.76 9.21
CA ALA A 101 -9.77 31.82 8.58
C ALA A 101 -10.90 32.31 9.51
N ALA A 102 -11.56 31.41 10.23
CA ALA A 102 -12.59 31.76 11.21
C ALA A 102 -12.01 32.54 12.40
N ASP A 103 -10.87 32.12 12.94
CA ASP A 103 -10.21 32.78 14.07
C ASP A 103 -9.72 34.19 13.71
N ILE A 104 -9.20 34.37 12.50
CA ILE A 104 -8.81 35.69 11.98
C ILE A 104 -10.03 36.63 11.93
N LEU A 105 -11.16 36.14 11.40
CA LEU A 105 -12.40 36.94 11.32
C LEU A 105 -12.94 37.29 12.71
N GLN A 106 -12.96 36.33 13.64
CA GLN A 106 -13.41 36.56 15.01
C GLN A 106 -12.50 37.56 15.75
N ASN A 107 -11.18 37.45 15.57
CA ASN A 107 -10.23 38.39 16.15
C ASN A 107 -10.43 39.80 15.61
N ASP A 108 -10.58 39.96 14.28
CA ASP A 108 -10.79 41.27 13.67
C ASP A 108 -12.11 41.91 14.15
N ALA A 109 -13.18 41.12 14.27
CA ALA A 109 -14.46 41.58 14.81
C ALA A 109 -14.35 42.01 16.27
N LEU A 110 -13.65 41.23 17.10
CA LEU A 110 -13.42 41.53 18.52
C LEU A 110 -12.58 42.81 18.68
N VAL A 111 -11.50 42.96 17.92
CA VAL A 111 -10.66 44.17 17.93
C VAL A 111 -11.48 45.41 17.55
N LEU A 112 -12.34 45.31 16.54
CA LEU A 112 -13.21 46.41 16.12
C LEU A 112 -14.21 46.79 17.23
N ALA A 113 -14.87 45.80 17.84
CA ALA A 113 -15.80 46.02 18.93
C ALA A 113 -15.11 46.66 20.15
N LEU A 114 -13.95 46.15 20.55
CA LEU A 114 -13.20 46.70 21.68
C LEU A 114 -12.68 48.10 21.40
N LYS A 115 -12.24 48.42 20.17
CA LYS A 115 -11.87 49.79 19.79
C LYS A 115 -13.04 50.75 19.93
N ALA A 116 -14.25 50.33 19.59
CA ALA A 116 -15.46 51.12 19.80
C ALA A 116 -15.73 51.34 21.30
N VAL A 117 -15.62 50.29 22.12
CA VAL A 117 -15.75 50.39 23.59
C VAL A 117 -14.70 51.32 24.18
N VAL A 118 -13.42 51.21 23.78
CA VAL A 118 -12.34 52.10 24.23
C VAL A 118 -12.66 53.55 23.90
N LYS A 119 -13.17 53.82 22.69
CA LYS A 119 -13.56 55.18 22.29
C LYS A 119 -14.70 55.70 23.17
N THR A 120 -15.78 54.95 23.31
CA THR A 120 -16.94 55.34 24.12
C THR A 120 -16.57 55.50 25.60
N ALA A 121 -15.75 54.60 26.14
CA ALA A 121 -15.29 54.65 27.53
C ALA A 121 -14.36 55.84 27.76
N LYS A 122 -13.51 56.20 26.78
CA LYS A 122 -12.69 57.41 26.84
C LYS A 122 -13.53 58.68 26.91
N ASP A 123 -14.55 58.76 26.06
CA ASP A 123 -15.47 59.91 26.02
C ASP A 123 -16.27 60.00 27.33
N ALA A 124 -16.77 58.87 27.83
CA ALA A 124 -17.46 58.79 29.12
C ALA A 124 -16.54 59.14 30.30
N LYS A 125 -15.28 58.68 30.30
CA LYS A 125 -14.28 59.02 31.30
C LYS A 125 -14.01 60.51 31.37
N ALA A 126 -13.94 61.20 30.23
CA ALA A 126 -13.83 62.65 30.22
C ALA A 126 -15.05 63.32 30.88
N LYS A 127 -16.27 62.85 30.58
CA LYS A 127 -17.50 63.38 31.17
C LYS A 127 -17.68 63.07 32.66
N PHE A 128 -17.31 61.88 33.12
CA PHE A 128 -17.28 61.56 34.55
C PHE A 128 -16.17 62.33 35.27
N GLY A 129 -15.05 62.63 34.62
CA GLY A 129 -14.04 63.56 35.12
C GLY A 129 -14.60 64.97 35.36
N GLU A 130 -15.29 65.54 34.36
CA GLU A 130 -15.99 66.83 34.48
C GLU A 130 -17.01 66.81 35.64
N LEU A 131 -17.80 65.73 35.76
CA LEU A 131 -18.79 65.57 36.83
C LEU A 131 -18.14 65.43 38.21
N ARG A 132 -17.04 64.69 38.32
CA ARG A 132 -16.26 64.53 39.55
C ARG A 132 -15.64 65.85 40.00
N GLU A 133 -15.11 66.66 39.08
CA GLU A 133 -14.62 67.99 39.39
C GLU A 133 -15.75 68.91 39.89
N ALA A 134 -16.92 68.87 39.25
CA ALA A 134 -18.09 69.61 39.70
C ALA A 134 -18.58 69.15 41.08
N ALA A 135 -18.59 67.84 41.33
CA ALA A 135 -18.91 67.24 42.62
C ALA A 135 -17.91 67.67 43.71
N GLY A 136 -16.61 67.69 43.41
CA GLY A 136 -15.59 68.19 44.33
C GLY A 136 -15.74 69.67 44.65
N LYS A 137 -16.13 70.50 43.66
CA LYS A 137 -16.49 71.91 43.91
C LYS A 137 -17.73 72.04 44.79
N LEU A 138 -18.76 71.22 44.54
CA LEU A 138 -19.97 71.20 45.37
C LEU A 138 -19.67 70.78 46.82
N ASP A 139 -18.84 69.76 47.01
CA ASP A 139 -18.37 69.33 48.34
C ASP A 139 -17.56 70.44 49.04
N GLY A 140 -16.67 71.10 48.31
CA GLY A 140 -15.93 72.27 48.80
C GLY A 140 -16.85 73.43 49.22
N CYS A 141 -17.82 73.79 48.39
CA CYS A 141 -18.82 74.81 48.72
C CYS A 141 -19.71 74.40 49.90
N ARG A 142 -20.07 73.12 50.02
CA ARG A 142 -20.86 72.59 51.15
C ARG A 142 -20.09 72.67 52.48
N LYS A 143 -18.77 72.48 52.43
CA LYS A 143 -17.88 72.53 53.61
C LYS A 143 -17.39 73.94 53.94
N ASP A 144 -17.71 74.93 53.11
CA ASP A 144 -17.35 76.33 53.36
C ASP A 144 -18.19 76.92 54.50
N SER A 145 -17.52 77.56 55.46
CA SER A 145 -18.14 78.35 56.51
C SER A 145 -19.17 79.38 56.00
N CYS A 146 -19.00 79.91 54.78
CA CYS A 146 -19.90 80.90 54.18
C CYS A 146 -21.26 80.31 53.76
N SER A 147 -21.36 78.99 53.53
CA SER A 147 -22.59 78.32 53.12
C SER A 147 -23.31 77.62 54.28
N ALA A 148 -22.75 77.64 55.49
CA ALA A 148 -23.29 76.96 56.67
C ALA A 148 -24.75 77.34 56.98
N VAL A 149 -25.11 78.63 56.83
CA VAL A 149 -26.49 79.11 57.02
C VAL A 149 -27.43 78.52 55.96
N GLN A 150 -26.99 78.43 54.71
CA GLN A 150 -27.78 77.86 53.61
C GLN A 150 -27.96 76.35 53.80
N MET A 151 -26.93 75.63 54.25
CA MET A 151 -27.02 74.20 54.59
C MET A 151 -27.96 73.93 55.77
N LYS A 152 -27.99 74.83 56.78
CA LYS A 152 -28.94 74.78 57.90
C LYS A 152 -30.39 74.99 57.43
N ILE A 153 -30.62 75.96 56.53
CA ILE A 153 -31.94 76.20 55.91
C ILE A 153 -32.41 74.99 55.08
N LEU A 154 -31.50 74.34 54.35
CA LEU A 154 -31.79 73.13 53.57
C LEU A 154 -31.95 71.86 54.43
N GLY A 155 -31.71 71.96 55.75
CA GLY A 155 -31.89 70.86 56.69
C GLY A 155 -30.76 69.83 56.72
N CYS A 156 -29.55 70.21 56.31
CA CYS A 156 -28.40 69.31 56.15
C CYS A 156 -27.34 69.41 57.25
N SER A 157 -27.59 70.22 58.27
CA SER A 157 -26.74 70.36 59.45
C SER A 157 -27.62 70.24 60.70
N GLU A 158 -27.33 69.28 61.57
CA GLU A 158 -27.84 69.27 62.94
C GLU A 158 -26.87 70.06 63.81
N GLY A 159 -27.34 71.20 64.34
CA GLY A 159 -26.70 71.91 65.44
C GLY A 159 -25.37 72.60 65.11
N ASP A 160 -25.42 73.92 65.01
CA ASP A 160 -24.50 74.74 65.79
C ASP A 160 -25.20 76.07 66.10
N ASP A 161 -25.26 76.35 67.40
CA ASP A 161 -25.88 77.50 68.02
C ASP A 161 -24.99 78.73 67.81
N CYS A 162 -25.26 79.48 66.74
CA CYS A 162 -24.93 80.90 66.75
C CYS A 162 -26.01 81.66 67.52
N ASN A 163 -25.97 81.53 68.84
CA ASN A 163 -26.54 82.43 69.83
C ASN A 163 -27.98 82.93 69.57
N ASP A 164 -28.97 82.02 69.65
CA ASP A 164 -30.37 82.41 69.69
C ASP A 164 -30.93 82.24 71.11
N ASN A 165 -31.01 83.37 71.82
CA ASN A 165 -31.91 83.54 72.96
C ASN A 165 -33.40 83.54 72.56
N ASN A 166 -33.75 83.08 71.36
CA ASN A 166 -35.12 82.86 70.91
C ASN A 166 -35.36 81.36 70.74
N LYS A 167 -35.69 80.73 71.87
CA LYS A 167 -36.41 79.45 71.85
C LYS A 167 -37.82 79.68 71.30
N GLN A 168 -38.28 78.69 70.54
CA GLN A 168 -39.61 78.57 69.91
C GLN A 168 -39.72 79.43 68.64
N GLU A 169 -39.92 78.86 67.46
CA GLU A 169 -41.07 78.04 67.12
C GLU A 169 -40.81 77.09 65.93
N GLU A 170 -41.64 76.06 65.88
CA GLU A 170 -41.99 75.23 64.73
C GLU A 170 -40.95 74.23 64.19
N SER A 171 -41.20 72.98 64.59
CA SER A 171 -41.11 71.80 63.73
C SER A 171 -42.05 71.95 62.51
N SER A 172 -41.81 72.94 61.68
CA SER A 172 -42.43 73.03 60.37
C SER A 172 -41.91 71.83 59.58
N ARG A 173 -42.83 70.91 59.24
CA ARG A 173 -42.57 69.80 58.33
C ARG A 173 -41.79 70.39 57.16
N ARG A 174 -40.55 69.94 56.96
CA ARG A 174 -39.73 70.34 55.79
C ARG A 174 -40.65 70.30 54.57
N PRO A 175 -40.73 71.37 53.76
CA PRO A 175 -41.50 71.34 52.54
C PRO A 175 -41.18 70.04 51.77
N ASP A 176 -42.17 69.35 51.21
CA ASP A 176 -41.94 68.08 50.49
C ASP A 176 -40.74 68.13 49.50
N PRO A 177 -40.47 69.25 48.78
CA PRO A 177 -39.29 69.40 47.93
C PRO A 177 -37.93 69.32 48.65
N CYS A 178 -37.89 69.63 49.96
CA CYS A 178 -36.68 69.73 50.77
C CYS A 178 -36.39 68.48 51.60
N ARG A 179 -37.23 67.44 51.53
CA ARG A 179 -37.17 66.28 52.43
C ARG A 179 -35.89 65.45 52.28
N ASN A 180 -35.38 65.31 51.06
CA ASN A 180 -34.24 64.45 50.71
C ASN A 180 -33.02 65.22 50.21
N VAL A 181 -33.00 66.56 50.34
CA VAL A 181 -31.97 67.41 49.72
C VAL A 181 -30.56 67.01 50.14
N CYS A 182 -30.36 66.62 51.39
CA CYS A 182 -29.04 66.26 51.91
C CYS A 182 -28.55 64.94 51.32
N GLN A 183 -29.43 63.95 51.23
CA GLN A 183 -29.11 62.68 50.57
C GLN A 183 -28.84 62.89 49.07
N ILE A 184 -29.62 63.74 48.41
CA ILE A 184 -29.38 64.11 47.01
C ILE A 184 -28.01 64.81 46.86
N LEU A 185 -27.65 65.70 47.78
CA LEU A 185 -26.34 66.37 47.79
C LEU A 185 -25.18 65.37 48.06
N ASP A 186 -25.37 64.44 49.00
CA ASP A 186 -24.42 63.35 49.27
C ASP A 186 -24.24 62.46 48.03
N ASP A 187 -25.33 62.09 47.36
CA ASP A 187 -25.34 61.29 46.13
C ASP A 187 -24.65 62.05 44.97
N LEU A 188 -24.93 63.35 44.82
CA LEU A 188 -24.28 64.23 43.83
C LEU A 188 -22.78 64.39 44.06
N ILE A 189 -22.30 64.17 45.29
CA ILE A 189 -20.88 64.21 45.62
C ILE A 189 -20.22 62.83 45.42
N THR A 190 -20.89 61.76 45.85
CA THR A 190 -20.29 60.41 45.95
C THR A 190 -20.42 59.58 44.67
N ILE A 191 -21.56 59.63 43.98
CA ILE A 191 -21.82 58.85 42.76
C ILE A 191 -20.85 59.20 41.63
N PRO A 192 -20.51 60.48 41.37
CA PRO A 192 -19.54 60.81 40.32
C PRO A 192 -18.15 60.19 40.52
N ASP A 193 -17.71 60.02 41.78
CA ASP A 193 -16.43 59.39 42.08
C ASP A 193 -16.46 57.89 41.72
N SER A 194 -17.53 57.17 42.07
CA SER A 194 -17.69 55.75 41.73
C SER A 194 -17.81 55.53 40.22
N LEU A 195 -18.61 56.35 39.52
CA LEU A 195 -18.75 56.26 38.06
C LEU A 195 -17.42 56.52 37.34
N SER A 196 -16.61 57.45 37.87
CA SER A 196 -15.27 57.72 37.34
C SER A 196 -14.31 56.55 37.53
N GLN A 197 -14.46 55.76 38.60
CA GLN A 197 -13.63 54.56 38.83
C GLN A 197 -14.09 53.40 37.93
N ASP A 198 -15.40 53.15 37.85
CA ASP A 198 -15.97 52.07 37.04
C ASP A 198 -15.61 52.20 35.56
N ILE A 199 -15.72 53.42 35.01
CA ILE A 199 -15.38 53.65 33.60
C ILE A 199 -13.89 53.49 33.33
N ASP A 200 -13.04 53.79 34.32
CA ASP A 200 -11.60 53.66 34.18
C ASP A 200 -11.19 52.18 34.09
N ILE A 201 -11.82 51.33 34.91
CA ILE A 201 -11.65 49.87 34.84
C ILE A 201 -12.05 49.36 33.46
N ILE A 202 -13.21 49.78 32.94
CA ILE A 202 -13.69 49.36 31.60
C ILE A 202 -12.71 49.84 30.52
N PHE A 203 -12.28 51.09 30.58
CA PHE A 203 -11.35 51.68 29.61
C PHE A 203 -10.02 50.93 29.58
N ASN A 204 -9.40 50.72 30.75
CA ASN A 204 -8.10 50.06 30.86
C ASN A 204 -8.20 48.58 30.42
N SER A 205 -9.23 47.86 30.88
CA SER A 205 -9.43 46.45 30.50
C SER A 205 -9.61 46.29 28.98
N ALA A 206 -10.44 47.14 28.36
CA ALA A 206 -10.65 47.09 26.92
C ALA A 206 -9.37 47.46 26.14
N ALA A 207 -8.59 48.44 26.61
CA ALA A 207 -7.33 48.84 26.01
C ALA A 207 -6.26 47.73 26.09
N GLU A 208 -6.15 47.05 27.24
CA GLU A 208 -5.24 45.91 27.43
C GLU A 208 -5.56 44.77 26.47
N ILE A 209 -6.84 44.38 26.36
CA ILE A 209 -7.25 43.29 25.45
C ILE A 209 -6.95 43.66 23.99
N VAL A 210 -7.19 44.92 23.57
CA VAL A 210 -6.80 45.40 22.23
C VAL A 210 -5.29 45.28 22.01
N GLY A 211 -4.48 45.59 23.04
CA GLY A 211 -3.04 45.42 23.02
C GLY A 211 -2.63 43.95 22.82
N ILE A 212 -3.21 43.04 23.60
CA ILE A 212 -2.96 41.59 23.49
C ILE A 212 -3.31 41.09 22.08
N GLN A 213 -4.47 41.47 21.54
CA GLN A 213 -4.89 41.03 20.20
C GLN A 213 -4.02 41.59 19.07
N SER A 214 -3.41 42.76 19.29
CA SER A 214 -2.45 43.32 18.34
C SER A 214 -1.11 42.60 18.41
N PHE A 215 -0.68 42.15 19.60
CA PHE A 215 0.57 41.42 19.79
C PHE A 215 0.48 39.95 19.35
N SER A 216 -0.67 39.30 19.58
CA SER A 216 -0.89 37.89 19.22
C SER A 216 -0.73 37.62 17.71
N ASN A 217 -0.91 38.64 16.88
CA ASN A 217 -0.65 38.63 15.43
C ASN A 217 -1.20 37.37 14.73
N ILE A 218 -2.44 37.00 15.07
CA ILE A 218 -3.14 35.83 14.50
C ILE A 218 -3.16 35.88 12.96
N LYS A 219 -3.12 37.07 12.36
CA LYS A 219 -3.01 37.24 10.89
C LYS A 219 -1.78 36.59 10.28
N SER A 220 -0.68 36.47 11.03
CA SER A 220 0.51 35.75 10.55
C SER A 220 0.25 34.27 10.24
N LEU A 221 -0.77 33.66 10.87
CA LEU A 221 -1.17 32.29 10.62
C LEU A 221 -1.78 32.09 9.22
N GLU A 222 -2.26 33.16 8.57
CA GLU A 222 -2.86 33.07 7.24
C GLU A 222 -1.86 32.55 6.21
N LYS A 223 -0.65 33.11 6.19
CA LYS A 223 0.42 32.65 5.30
C LYS A 223 0.87 31.25 5.68
N PHE A 224 1.04 30.99 6.97
CA PHE A 224 1.47 29.68 7.45
C PHE A 224 0.50 28.56 7.01
N GLN A 225 -0.82 28.75 7.15
CA GLN A 225 -1.77 27.72 6.72
C GLN A 225 -1.80 27.55 5.18
N GLN A 226 -1.60 28.62 4.40
CA GLN A 226 -1.47 28.52 2.94
C GLN A 226 -0.24 27.71 2.54
N ASP A 227 0.91 28.01 3.15
CA ASP A 227 2.17 27.32 2.90
C ASP A 227 2.06 25.84 3.33
N PHE A 228 1.47 25.57 4.49
CA PHE A 228 1.23 24.20 4.98
C PHE A 228 0.33 23.42 4.02
N ALA A 229 -0.80 23.99 3.59
CA ALA A 229 -1.73 23.34 2.68
C ALA A 229 -1.10 23.07 1.30
N THR A 230 -0.29 24.00 0.81
CA THR A 230 0.45 23.84 -0.45
C THR A 230 1.44 22.68 -0.36
N ASN A 231 2.21 22.61 0.74
CA ASN A 231 3.17 21.54 0.96
C ASN A 231 2.50 20.18 1.19
N ALA A 232 1.38 20.15 1.92
CA ALA A 232 0.56 18.96 2.10
C ALA A 232 0.08 18.41 0.75
N LYS A 233 -0.44 19.30 -0.11
CA LYS A 233 -0.88 18.93 -1.45
C LYS A 233 0.27 18.44 -2.35
N ALA A 234 1.42 19.09 -2.30
CA ALA A 234 2.58 18.66 -3.08
C ALA A 234 3.08 17.26 -2.66
N PHE A 235 3.01 16.94 -1.36
CA PHE A 235 3.34 15.61 -0.86
C PHE A 235 2.32 14.56 -1.30
N ASP A 236 1.02 14.86 -1.21
CA ASP A 236 -0.07 14.01 -1.69
C ASP A 236 0.04 13.72 -3.19
N ASP A 237 0.26 14.77 -4.00
CA ASP A 237 0.45 14.66 -5.45
C ASP A 237 1.65 13.74 -5.79
N LEU A 238 2.73 13.78 -4.99
CA LEU A 238 3.89 12.90 -5.16
C LEU A 238 3.53 11.44 -4.86
N ILE A 239 2.77 11.18 -3.78
CA ILE A 239 2.33 9.81 -3.44
C ILE A 239 1.39 9.28 -4.53
N GLN A 240 0.41 10.08 -4.97
CA GLN A 240 -0.55 9.74 -6.02
C GLN A 240 0.14 9.41 -7.35
N ALA A 241 1.12 10.22 -7.77
CA ALA A 241 1.93 9.95 -8.95
C ALA A 241 2.66 8.61 -8.82
N GLN A 242 3.23 8.33 -7.64
CA GLN A 242 3.99 7.11 -7.42
C GLN A 242 3.13 5.86 -7.27
N MET A 243 1.92 6.00 -6.72
CA MET A 243 0.91 4.96 -6.73
C MET A 243 0.47 4.62 -8.16
N THR A 244 0.25 5.63 -9.01
CA THR A 244 -0.13 5.44 -10.42
C THR A 244 0.97 4.70 -11.18
N SER A 245 2.21 5.17 -11.07
CA SER A 245 3.39 4.53 -11.68
C SER A 245 3.62 3.10 -11.16
N GLY A 246 3.49 2.90 -9.85
CA GLY A 246 3.60 1.60 -9.21
C GLY A 246 2.52 0.62 -9.67
N GLY A 247 1.28 1.09 -9.85
CA GLY A 247 0.17 0.28 -10.35
C GLY A 247 0.39 -0.22 -11.78
N LEU A 248 0.89 0.65 -12.67
CA LEU A 248 1.28 0.26 -14.03
C LEU A 248 2.41 -0.77 -14.03
N SER A 249 3.43 -0.56 -13.17
CA SER A 249 4.56 -1.47 -13.02
C SER A 249 4.13 -2.83 -12.48
N LEU A 250 3.20 -2.85 -11.52
CA LEU A 250 2.64 -4.08 -10.96
C LEU A 250 1.85 -4.85 -12.01
N LYS A 251 0.99 -4.17 -12.78
CA LYS A 251 0.23 -4.79 -13.88
C LYS A 251 1.16 -5.45 -14.90
N LYS A 252 2.21 -4.73 -15.34
CA LYS A 252 3.20 -5.28 -16.27
C LYS A 252 3.95 -6.48 -15.68
N ALA A 253 4.36 -6.41 -14.41
CA ALA A 253 5.03 -7.52 -13.74
C ALA A 253 4.12 -8.76 -13.60
N GLN A 254 2.81 -8.55 -13.40
CA GLN A 254 1.81 -9.60 -13.37
C GLN A 254 1.65 -10.25 -14.76
N GLU A 255 1.50 -9.45 -15.81
CA GLU A 255 1.40 -9.93 -17.20
C GLU A 255 2.63 -10.77 -17.59
N ASP A 256 3.84 -10.26 -17.29
CA ASP A 256 5.09 -10.99 -17.53
C ASP A 256 5.17 -12.31 -16.74
N PHE A 257 4.71 -12.30 -15.48
CA PHE A 257 4.73 -13.50 -14.64
C PHE A 257 3.74 -14.56 -15.14
N VAL A 258 2.52 -14.16 -15.53
CA VAL A 258 1.52 -15.03 -16.14
C VAL A 258 2.05 -15.64 -17.43
N LEU A 259 2.67 -14.82 -18.30
CA LEU A 259 3.28 -15.30 -19.53
C LEU A 259 4.37 -16.34 -19.26
N SER A 260 5.29 -16.05 -18.33
CA SER A 260 6.37 -16.98 -17.98
C SER A 260 5.86 -18.30 -17.39
N THR A 261 4.74 -18.25 -16.65
CA THR A 261 4.07 -19.45 -16.12
C THR A 261 3.53 -20.29 -17.27
N LYS A 262 2.85 -19.68 -18.24
CA LYS A 262 2.34 -20.39 -19.44
C LYS A 262 3.48 -21.02 -20.23
N THR A 263 4.57 -20.28 -20.47
CA THR A 263 5.73 -20.78 -21.22
C THR A 263 6.42 -21.94 -20.51
N ALA A 264 6.64 -21.86 -19.19
CA ALA A 264 7.24 -22.95 -18.41
C ALA A 264 6.36 -24.22 -18.38
N THR A 265 5.04 -24.04 -18.34
CA THR A 265 4.10 -25.18 -18.44
C THR A 265 4.14 -25.83 -19.82
N GLN A 266 4.17 -25.02 -20.89
CA GLN A 266 4.24 -25.52 -22.26
C GLN A 266 5.55 -26.25 -22.55
N SER A 267 6.69 -25.72 -22.11
CA SER A 267 7.99 -26.39 -22.26
C SER A 267 8.06 -27.67 -21.42
N GLY A 268 7.46 -27.69 -20.22
CA GLY A 268 7.36 -28.90 -19.40
C GLY A 268 6.54 -30.00 -20.08
N TYR A 269 5.42 -29.65 -20.71
CA TYR A 269 4.62 -30.59 -21.50
C TYR A 269 5.37 -31.11 -22.74
N ALA A 270 6.09 -30.22 -23.45
CA ALA A 270 6.92 -30.61 -24.59
C ALA A 270 8.03 -31.58 -24.17
N LEU A 271 8.73 -31.29 -23.07
CA LEU A 271 9.76 -32.17 -22.50
C LEU A 271 9.18 -33.54 -22.13
N TYR A 272 8.02 -33.56 -21.47
CA TYR A 272 7.33 -34.81 -21.12
C TYR A 272 7.05 -35.66 -22.36
N ASN A 273 6.50 -35.07 -23.43
CA ASN A 273 6.24 -35.79 -24.67
C ASN A 273 7.51 -36.32 -25.32
N LYS A 274 8.61 -35.54 -25.31
CA LYS A 274 9.90 -35.98 -25.84
C LYS A 274 10.53 -37.12 -25.05
N ARG A 275 10.39 -37.11 -23.72
CA ARG A 275 10.80 -38.23 -22.87
C ARG A 275 10.02 -39.51 -23.19
N ASN A 276 8.71 -39.39 -23.43
CA ASN A 276 7.90 -40.53 -23.87
C ASN A 276 8.29 -41.03 -25.27
N GLU A 277 8.49 -40.12 -26.23
CA GLU A 277 8.98 -40.47 -27.58
C GLU A 277 10.30 -41.26 -27.48
N VAL A 278 11.29 -40.78 -26.71
CA VAL A 278 12.56 -41.49 -26.55
C VAL A 278 12.39 -42.81 -25.79
N GLY A 279 11.63 -42.84 -24.70
CA GLY A 279 11.41 -44.06 -23.90
C GLY A 279 10.80 -45.19 -24.72
N THR A 280 9.75 -44.89 -25.51
CA THR A 280 9.13 -45.89 -26.41
C THR A 280 10.10 -46.40 -27.48
N LEU A 281 11.04 -45.58 -27.93
CA LEU A 281 12.02 -45.98 -28.94
C LEU A 281 13.22 -46.73 -28.34
N ASP A 282 13.66 -46.40 -27.12
CA ASP A 282 14.79 -47.05 -26.44
C ASP A 282 14.46 -48.50 -26.09
N GLU A 283 13.21 -48.81 -25.71
CA GLU A 283 12.72 -50.19 -25.52
C GLU A 283 12.85 -51.06 -26.80
N THR A 284 12.82 -50.45 -27.98
CA THR A 284 12.94 -51.15 -29.28
C THR A 284 14.36 -51.13 -29.86
N LYS A 285 15.23 -50.26 -29.34
CA LYS A 285 16.60 -50.05 -29.83
C LYS A 285 17.48 -51.26 -29.62
N ASP A 286 17.39 -51.93 -28.48
CA ASP A 286 18.26 -53.08 -28.20
C ASP A 286 17.99 -54.24 -29.18
N TYR A 287 16.76 -54.36 -29.67
CA TYR A 287 16.37 -55.33 -30.69
C TYR A 287 16.78 -54.92 -32.13
N LEU A 288 16.71 -53.62 -32.45
CA LEU A 288 16.90 -53.13 -33.81
C LEU A 288 18.33 -52.63 -34.09
N CYS A 289 18.97 -51.96 -33.14
CA CYS A 289 20.24 -51.26 -33.31
C CYS A 289 21.47 -52.05 -32.86
N HIS A 290 21.30 -53.16 -32.15
CA HIS A 290 22.36 -54.16 -32.05
C HIS A 290 22.25 -55.09 -33.26
N HIS A 291 23.20 -54.94 -34.19
CA HIS A 291 23.44 -55.97 -35.18
C HIS A 291 24.13 -57.12 -34.45
N GLU A 292 23.38 -58.14 -34.04
CA GLU A 292 24.01 -59.42 -33.73
C GLU A 292 24.76 -59.86 -35.00
N CYS A 293 26.09 -59.77 -34.94
CA CYS A 293 26.95 -60.39 -35.94
C CYS A 293 26.67 -61.90 -35.93
N LYS A 294 26.03 -62.39 -36.99
CA LYS A 294 25.87 -63.81 -37.33
C LYS A 294 25.60 -64.74 -36.13
N CYS A 295 24.39 -64.70 -35.57
CA CYS A 295 23.83 -65.82 -34.81
C CYS A 295 23.19 -66.91 -35.70
N ILE A 296 23.47 -66.89 -37.01
CA ILE A 296 23.34 -68.06 -37.89
C ILE A 296 24.73 -68.53 -38.30
N ALA A 297 25.61 -68.72 -37.30
CA ALA A 297 26.80 -69.54 -37.49
C ALA A 297 26.38 -71.00 -37.27
N GLY A 298 26.09 -71.69 -38.38
CA GLY A 298 25.93 -73.14 -38.42
C GLY A 298 24.60 -73.64 -37.85
N CYS A 299 23.69 -74.04 -38.73
CA CYS A 299 22.76 -75.12 -38.43
C CYS A 299 23.59 -76.38 -38.14
N GLY A 300 24.09 -76.52 -36.91
CA GLY A 300 24.94 -77.62 -36.44
C GLY A 300 24.16 -78.93 -36.32
N CYS A 301 23.51 -79.34 -37.41
CA CYS A 301 22.97 -80.67 -37.58
C CYS A 301 23.99 -81.62 -38.21
N ASP A 302 25.10 -81.10 -38.75
CA ASP A 302 26.17 -81.91 -39.35
C ASP A 302 27.49 -81.58 -38.67
N GLY A 303 27.95 -82.44 -37.75
CA GLY A 303 29.30 -82.33 -37.19
C GLY A 303 29.47 -82.91 -35.80
N GLU A 304 30.22 -84.01 -35.72
CA GLU A 304 30.58 -84.78 -34.54
C GLU A 304 31.42 -84.06 -33.46
N LYS A 305 31.28 -84.59 -32.24
CA LYS A 305 32.20 -84.60 -31.07
C LYS A 305 32.22 -83.39 -30.12
N GLY A 306 31.90 -83.70 -28.85
CA GLY A 306 32.23 -82.89 -27.68
C GLY A 306 31.05 -82.79 -26.71
N GLU A 307 31.01 -83.67 -25.72
CA GLU A 307 30.10 -83.60 -24.57
C GLU A 307 30.46 -82.41 -23.68
N ASP A 308 29.49 -81.53 -23.43
CA ASP A 308 29.18 -80.92 -22.11
C ASP A 308 28.30 -79.66 -22.27
N ASP A 309 27.02 -79.86 -22.59
CA ASP A 309 25.87 -79.19 -21.94
C ASP A 309 24.54 -79.62 -22.59
N ASN A 310 24.02 -80.76 -22.14
CA ASN A 310 22.91 -81.49 -22.77
C ASN A 310 21.48 -80.98 -22.43
N ARG A 311 21.30 -79.76 -21.89
CA ARG A 311 19.96 -79.20 -21.65
C ARG A 311 19.40 -78.39 -22.82
N LEU A 312 20.25 -77.75 -23.63
CA LEU A 312 19.81 -76.90 -24.75
C LEU A 312 19.68 -77.67 -26.07
N LYS A 313 20.38 -78.81 -26.24
CA LYS A 313 20.20 -79.70 -27.39
C LYS A 313 18.82 -80.37 -27.40
N LYS A 314 18.37 -80.88 -26.25
CA LYS A 314 17.05 -81.50 -26.11
C LYS A 314 15.92 -80.51 -26.36
N CYS A 315 15.99 -79.32 -25.75
CA CYS A 315 15.00 -78.26 -25.95
C CYS A 315 14.92 -77.79 -27.43
N LYS A 316 16.07 -77.78 -28.14
CA LYS A 316 16.14 -77.40 -29.56
C LYS A 316 15.62 -78.51 -30.50
N CYS A 317 15.87 -79.78 -30.20
CA CYS A 317 15.28 -80.91 -30.91
C CYS A 317 13.77 -80.98 -30.69
N ASP A 318 13.30 -80.78 -29.45
CA ASP A 318 11.87 -80.79 -29.12
C ASP A 318 11.13 -79.64 -29.84
N ILE A 319 11.72 -78.45 -29.97
CA ILE A 319 11.13 -77.33 -30.74
C ILE A 319 11.12 -77.63 -32.25
N CYS A 320 12.17 -78.27 -32.78
CA CYS A 320 12.20 -78.68 -34.18
C CYS A 320 11.19 -79.80 -34.48
N ASP A 321 10.96 -80.74 -33.56
CA ASP A 321 9.93 -81.78 -33.67
C ASP A 321 8.53 -81.18 -33.58
N ILE A 322 8.30 -80.19 -32.72
CA ILE A 322 7.04 -79.41 -32.70
C ILE A 322 6.83 -78.68 -34.03
N CYS A 323 7.86 -78.05 -34.60
CA CYS A 323 7.76 -77.41 -35.91
C CYS A 323 7.53 -78.44 -37.03
N LYS A 324 8.06 -79.66 -36.92
CA LYS A 324 7.82 -80.75 -37.87
C LYS A 324 6.42 -81.31 -37.76
N GLU A 325 5.90 -81.54 -36.55
CA GLU A 325 4.52 -81.96 -36.29
C GLU A 325 3.52 -80.91 -36.79
N VAL A 326 3.78 -79.62 -36.56
CA VAL A 326 2.93 -78.54 -37.10
C VAL A 326 3.00 -78.50 -38.63
N THR A 327 4.17 -78.77 -39.21
CA THR A 327 4.32 -78.84 -40.68
C THR A 327 3.64 -80.08 -41.25
N GLU A 328 3.69 -81.25 -40.61
CA GLU A 328 3.00 -82.47 -41.04
C GLU A 328 1.47 -82.39 -40.87
N VAL A 329 0.99 -81.65 -39.87
CA VAL A 329 -0.45 -81.39 -39.65
C VAL A 329 -1.01 -80.36 -40.64
N TYR A 330 -0.22 -79.38 -41.08
CA TYR A 330 -0.68 -78.28 -41.96
C TYR A 330 -0.15 -78.33 -43.40
N SER A 331 0.75 -79.25 -43.74
CA SER A 331 1.22 -79.48 -45.12
C SER A 331 0.50 -80.68 -45.69
N CYS A 332 -0.68 -80.46 -46.26
CA CYS A 332 -1.31 -81.41 -47.17
C CYS A 332 -0.47 -81.51 -48.46
N GLU A 333 0.58 -82.31 -48.45
CA GLU A 333 1.19 -82.84 -49.66
C GLU A 333 1.45 -84.34 -49.49
N ASN A 334 0.45 -85.16 -49.86
CA ASN A 334 0.73 -86.25 -50.78
C ASN A 334 -0.46 -86.49 -51.73
N PRO A 335 -0.18 -86.74 -53.02
CA PRO A 335 -1.17 -86.80 -54.08
C PRO A 335 -1.79 -88.19 -54.17
N SER A 336 -2.96 -88.40 -53.57
CA SER A 336 -4.04 -89.28 -54.06
C SER A 336 -5.12 -89.50 -52.99
N ASP A 337 -6.36 -89.29 -53.40
CA ASP A 337 -7.63 -89.70 -52.77
C ASP A 337 -8.13 -88.98 -51.50
N ASN A 338 -9.09 -88.08 -51.73
CA ASN A 338 -10.33 -87.83 -50.98
C ASN A 338 -10.31 -88.06 -49.45
N SER A 339 -10.11 -87.00 -48.68
CA SER A 339 -11.10 -86.54 -47.68
C SER A 339 -10.65 -85.21 -47.05
N SER A 340 -11.66 -84.37 -46.82
CA SER A 340 -11.65 -83.07 -46.14
C SER A 340 -10.65 -82.98 -44.97
N CYS A 341 -9.77 -81.97 -45.03
CA CYS A 341 -9.27 -81.29 -43.85
C CYS A 341 -10.04 -79.95 -43.80
N ASP A 342 -10.91 -79.79 -42.79
CA ASP A 342 -11.57 -78.52 -42.45
C ASP A 342 -10.56 -77.44 -42.02
#